data_AF-A0A8T1M6N5-F1
#
_entry.id   AF-A0A8T1M6N5-F1
#
_cell.length_a   1.000
_cell.length_b   1.000
_cell.length_c   1.000
_cell.angle_alpha   90.00
_cell.angle_beta   90.00
_cell.angle_gamma   90.00
#
_symmetry.space_group_name_H-M   'P 1'
#
loop_
_entity.id
_entity.type
_entity.pdbx_description
1 polymer ?
#
loop_
_entity_poly.entity_id
_entity_poly.type
_entity_poly.pdbx_seq_one_letter_code
_entity_poly.pdbx_strand_id
1 'polypeptide(L)'
;MRPVRWNPSPFDHWYESRPTAVENSVTLAFNSCCITEDLNCLLYRAQMRRNVKAYLHWYEKFGCTQDTFDAAVEQLRDIVRGYEELAR
;
A
#
# COMPACT_ATOMS: atom_id res chain seq x y z
N MET A 1 6.44 14.32 9.44
CA MET A 1 6.88 12.91 9.44
C MET A 1 7.94 12.73 10.51
N ARG A 2 7.84 11.68 11.32
CA ARG A 2 8.90 11.28 12.25
C ARG A 2 9.56 10.02 11.70
N PRO A 3 10.87 10.02 11.45
CA PRO A 3 11.56 8.81 11.05
C PRO A 3 11.46 7.72 12.12
N VAL A 4 11.50 6.46 11.69
CA VAL A 4 11.60 5.30 12.58
C VAL A 4 12.95 5.32 13.32
N ARG A 5 12.98 4.80 14.55
CA ARG A 5 14.17 4.89 15.43
C ARG A 5 15.45 4.31 14.82
N TRP A 6 15.33 3.25 14.04
CA TRP A 6 16.47 2.57 13.40
C TRP A 6 16.96 3.29 12.13
N ASN A 7 16.21 4.26 11.60
CA ASN A 7 16.61 5.08 10.46
C ASN A 7 16.31 6.56 10.73
N PRO A 8 17.14 7.23 11.56
CA PRO A 8 16.89 8.60 11.99
C PRO A 8 17.10 9.66 10.88
N SER A 9 17.78 9.31 9.79
CA SER A 9 18.07 10.21 8.67
C SER A 9 17.78 9.55 7.31
N PRO A 10 16.49 9.30 6.99
CA PRO A 10 16.08 8.50 5.83
C PRO A 10 16.04 9.30 4.52
N PHE A 11 16.99 10.22 4.32
CA PHE A 11 16.99 11.11 3.16
C PHE A 11 18.03 10.65 2.15
N ASP A 12 17.56 10.37 0.94
CA ASP A 12 18.39 10.13 -0.23
C ASP A 12 17.95 11.09 -1.34
N HIS A 13 18.89 11.53 -2.17
CA HIS A 13 18.63 12.54 -3.20
C HIS A 13 19.52 12.32 -4.43
N TRP A 14 18.92 12.57 -5.58
CA TRP A 14 19.53 12.36 -6.88
C TRP A 14 19.15 13.55 -7.75
N TYR A 15 20.07 13.99 -8.60
CA TYR A 15 19.83 15.06 -9.57
C TYR A 15 20.08 14.53 -10.97
N GLU A 16 19.25 14.94 -11.92
CA GLU A 16 19.51 14.68 -13.32
C GLU A 16 20.72 15.51 -13.76
N SER A 17 21.75 14.84 -14.28
CA SER A 17 23.00 15.49 -14.69
C SER A 17 22.88 16.17 -16.05
N ARG A 18 21.88 15.76 -16.87
CA ARG A 18 21.60 16.36 -18.19
C ARG A 18 20.10 16.60 -18.34
N PRO A 19 19.54 17.59 -17.65
CA PRO A 19 18.11 17.86 -17.71
C PRO A 19 17.71 18.26 -19.13
N THR A 20 16.71 17.59 -19.66
CA THR A 20 16.07 17.95 -20.95
C THR A 20 14.98 19.00 -20.76
N ALA A 21 14.51 19.18 -19.53
CA ALA A 21 13.53 20.19 -19.15
C ALA A 21 14.19 21.55 -18.91
N VAL A 22 13.50 22.62 -19.30
CA VAL A 22 13.94 24.01 -19.11
C VAL A 22 13.69 24.51 -17.69
N GLU A 23 12.71 23.91 -16.99
CA GLU A 23 12.34 24.26 -15.63
C GLU A 23 12.83 23.22 -14.62
N ASN A 24 13.17 23.69 -13.42
CA ASN A 24 13.52 22.82 -12.30
C ASN A 24 12.26 22.18 -11.72
N SER A 25 12.32 20.88 -11.44
CA SER A 25 11.26 20.14 -10.77
C SER A 25 11.84 19.22 -9.70
N VAL A 26 11.02 18.87 -8.72
CA VAL A 26 11.38 17.94 -7.64
C VAL A 26 10.27 16.93 -7.49
N THR A 27 10.64 15.64 -7.50
CA THR A 27 9.74 14.54 -7.15
C THR A 27 10.15 13.99 -5.80
N LEU A 28 9.19 13.87 -4.89
CA LEU A 28 9.40 13.27 -3.57
C LEU A 28 8.74 11.89 -3.56
N ALA A 29 9.55 10.86 -3.34
CA ALA A 29 9.08 9.52 -2.99
C ALA A 29 9.38 9.28 -1.52
N PHE A 30 8.38 8.85 -0.75
CA PHE A 30 8.53 8.58 0.67
C PHE A 30 7.76 7.32 1.06
N ASN A 31 8.30 6.58 2.02
CA ASN A 31 7.63 5.46 2.66
C ASN A 31 7.13 5.91 4.03
N SER A 32 5.81 5.98 4.21
CA SER A 32 5.18 6.49 5.43
C SER A 32 4.12 5.53 5.93
N CYS A 33 4.01 5.40 7.25
CA CYS A 33 2.94 4.63 7.89
C CYS A 33 1.54 5.21 7.61
N CYS A 34 1.41 6.45 7.13
CA CYS A 34 0.14 7.03 6.70
C CYS A 34 -0.56 6.22 5.59
N ILE A 35 0.18 5.39 4.85
CA ILE A 35 -0.40 4.51 3.82
C ILE A 35 -1.47 3.55 4.40
N THR A 36 -1.42 3.26 5.71
CA THR A 36 -2.40 2.38 6.36
C THR A 36 -3.81 2.94 6.30
N GLU A 37 -4.01 4.26 6.20
CA GLU A 37 -5.33 4.87 6.02
C GLU A 37 -5.99 4.42 4.70
N ASP A 38 -5.23 4.48 3.60
CA ASP A 38 -5.69 4.03 2.28
C ASP A 38 -5.88 2.51 2.23
N LEU A 39 -4.95 1.75 2.82
CA LEU A 39 -5.03 0.28 2.85
C LEU A 39 -6.22 -0.21 3.70
N ASN A 40 -6.50 0.44 4.82
CA ASN A 40 -7.67 0.12 5.65
C ASN A 40 -8.98 0.43 4.91
N CYS A 41 -9.04 1.54 4.17
CA CYS A 41 -10.18 1.85 3.31
C CYS A 41 -10.38 0.77 2.23
N LEU A 42 -9.30 0.32 1.60
CA LEU A 42 -9.33 -0.75 0.61
C LEU A 42 -9.84 -2.07 1.21
N LEU A 43 -9.30 -2.47 2.37
CA LEU A 43 -9.72 -3.67 3.11
C LEU A 43 -11.22 -3.63 3.44
N TYR A 44 -11.70 -2.51 3.97
CA TYR A 44 -13.12 -2.34 4.27
C TYR A 44 -14.00 -2.54 3.04
N ARG A 45 -13.64 -1.89 1.92
CA ARG A 45 -14.40 -2.01 0.66
C ARG A 45 -14.35 -3.42 0.08
N ALA A 46 -13.20 -4.09 0.17
CA ALA A 46 -13.04 -5.46 -0.29
C ALA A 46 -13.94 -6.42 0.52
N GLN A 47 -13.94 -6.31 1.84
CA GLN A 47 -14.79 -7.11 2.74
C GLN A 47 -16.27 -6.87 2.46
N MET A 48 -16.70 -5.61 2.32
CA MET A 48 -18.09 -5.28 2.01
C MET A 48 -18.59 -5.96 0.73
N ARG A 49 -17.79 -5.92 -0.36
CA ARG A 49 -18.15 -6.57 -1.64
C ARG A 49 -18.14 -8.09 -1.54
N ARG A 50 -17.16 -8.64 -0.83
CA ARG A 50 -17.05 -10.08 -0.61
C ARG A 50 -18.23 -10.63 0.18
N ASN A 51 -18.65 -9.94 1.25
CA ASN A 51 -19.77 -10.37 2.10
C ASN A 51 -21.09 -10.49 1.33
N VAL A 52 -21.29 -9.65 0.32
CA VAL A 52 -22.46 -9.70 -0.58
C VAL A 52 -22.23 -10.54 -1.84
N LYS A 53 -21.10 -11.27 -1.92
CA LYS A 53 -20.68 -12.08 -3.07
C LYS A 53 -20.68 -11.33 -4.41
N ALA A 54 -20.43 -10.02 -4.38
CA ALA A 54 -20.46 -9.21 -5.59
C ALA A 54 -19.29 -9.56 -6.53
N TYR A 55 -19.62 -9.80 -7.80
CA TYR A 55 -18.68 -10.06 -8.90
C TYR A 55 -17.81 -11.32 -8.78
N LEU A 56 -17.96 -12.14 -7.74
CA LEU A 56 -17.07 -13.29 -7.50
C LEU A 56 -17.07 -14.32 -8.63
N HIS A 57 -18.21 -14.53 -9.30
CA HIS A 57 -18.34 -15.47 -10.42
C HIS A 57 -17.37 -15.17 -11.58
N TRP A 58 -16.98 -13.91 -11.80
CA TRP A 58 -15.98 -13.57 -12.81
C TRP A 58 -14.59 -14.09 -12.46
N TYR A 59 -14.26 -14.11 -11.18
CA TYR A 59 -12.96 -14.57 -10.67
C TYR A 59 -12.92 -16.09 -10.56
N GLU A 60 -14.00 -16.69 -10.08
CA GLU A 60 -14.16 -18.15 -9.95
C GLU A 60 -14.00 -18.84 -11.32
N LYS A 61 -14.47 -18.22 -12.41
CA LYS A 61 -14.28 -18.71 -13.79
C LYS A 61 -12.80 -18.95 -14.16
N PHE A 62 -11.88 -18.23 -13.52
CA PHE A 62 -10.43 -18.34 -13.76
C PHE A 62 -9.69 -19.02 -12.59
N GLY A 63 -10.42 -19.74 -11.71
CA GLY A 63 -9.83 -20.50 -10.61
C GLY A 63 -9.49 -19.67 -9.36
N CYS A 64 -9.91 -18.41 -9.30
CA CYS A 64 -9.77 -17.59 -8.11
C CYS A 64 -11.00 -17.80 -7.22
N THR A 65 -10.83 -18.62 -6.17
CA THR A 65 -11.91 -19.00 -5.26
C THR A 65 -12.06 -17.97 -4.13
N GLN A 66 -13.10 -18.14 -3.30
CA GLN A 66 -13.22 -17.42 -2.04
C GLN A 66 -11.92 -17.49 -1.23
N ASP A 67 -11.36 -18.70 -1.04
CA ASP A 67 -10.13 -18.90 -0.27
C ASP A 67 -8.94 -18.08 -0.81
N THR A 68 -8.86 -17.84 -2.13
CA THR A 68 -7.86 -16.95 -2.72
C THR A 68 -8.02 -15.52 -2.24
N PHE A 69 -9.26 -15.01 -2.18
CA PHE A 69 -9.56 -13.68 -1.64
C PHE A 69 -9.30 -13.61 -0.13
N ASP A 70 -9.61 -14.67 0.62
CA ASP A 70 -9.35 -14.76 2.07
C ASP A 70 -7.87 -14.61 2.35
N ALA A 71 -7.06 -15.40 1.65
CA ALA A 71 -5.61 -15.33 1.77
C ALA A 71 -5.07 -13.93 1.43
N ALA A 72 -5.57 -13.31 0.35
CA ALA A 72 -5.14 -11.96 -0.04
C ALA A 72 -5.54 -10.87 0.98
N VAL A 73 -6.74 -10.97 1.55
CA VAL A 73 -7.21 -10.04 2.59
C VAL A 73 -6.38 -10.17 3.86
N GLU A 74 -6.07 -11.40 4.30
CA GLU A 74 -5.21 -11.60 5.47
C GLU A 74 -3.78 -11.11 5.23
N GLN A 75 -3.20 -11.38 4.05
CA GLN A 75 -1.89 -10.83 3.68
C GLN A 75 -1.86 -9.30 3.75
N LEU A 76 -2.91 -8.64 3.25
CA LEU A 76 -3.00 -7.19 3.30
C LEU A 76 -3.16 -6.66 4.74
N ARG A 77 -3.90 -7.39 5.60
CA ARG A 77 -3.99 -7.07 7.03
C ARG A 77 -2.64 -7.18 7.74
N ASP A 78 -1.84 -8.18 7.41
CA ASP A 78 -0.51 -8.35 7.99
C ASP A 78 0.44 -7.21 7.56
N ILE A 79 0.34 -6.74 6.31
CA ILE A 79 1.07 -5.54 5.84
C ILE A 79 0.67 -4.31 6.66
N VAL A 80 -0.64 -4.07 6.83
CA VAL A 80 -1.14 -2.94 7.63
C VAL A 80 -0.62 -3.02 9.07
N ARG A 81 -0.70 -4.20 9.69
CA ARG A 81 -0.19 -4.43 11.05
C ARG A 81 1.30 -4.09 11.15
N GLY A 82 2.10 -4.49 10.18
CA GLY A 82 3.53 -4.18 10.14
C GLY A 82 3.82 -2.68 10.12
N TYR A 83 3.05 -1.89 9.36
CA TYR A 83 3.16 -0.44 9.37
C TYR A 83 2.69 0.20 10.69
N GLU A 84 1.59 -0.27 11.26
CA GLU A 84 1.06 0.23 12.53
C GLU A 84 2.00 -0.05 13.71
N GLU A 85 2.70 -1.18 13.70
CA GLU A 85 3.73 -1.51 14.71
C GLU A 85 4.93 -0.55 14.64
N LEU A 86 5.32 -0.13 13.44
CA LEU A 86 6.42 0.82 13.22
C LEU A 86 6.03 2.28 13.52
N ALA A 87 4.73 2.60 13.54
CA ALA A 87 4.22 3.94 13.85
C ALA A 87 4.22 4.27 15.35
N ARG A 88 4.42 3.26 16.23
CA ARG A 88 4.49 3.40 17.69
C ARG A 88 5.86 3.91 18.16
#